data_AF-A0A4R7VRJ1-F1
#
_entry.id   AF-A0A4R7VRJ1-F1
#
_cell.length_a   1.000
_cell.length_b   1.000
_cell.length_c   1.000
_cell.angle_alpha   90.00
_cell.angle_beta   90.00
_cell.angle_gamma   90.00
#
_symmetry.space_group_name_H-M   'P 1'
#
loop_
_entity.id
_entity.type
_entity.pdbx_description
1 polymer ?
#
loop_
_entity_poly.entity_id
_entity_poly.type
_entity_poly.pdbx_seq_one_letter_code
_entity_poly.pdbx_strand_id
1 'polypeptide(L)' 'MVLVENERVVLVPPPGAAAVLSAQQARGLGRALDQAAVRTDDYPSRQVG' A
#
# COMPACT_ATOMS: atom_id res chain seq x y z
N MET A 1 -18.75 -4.62 -5.69
CA MET A 1 -18.98 -5.17 -7.04
C MET A 1 -20.14 -6.16 -6.94
N VAL A 2 -21.03 -6.20 -7.93
CA VAL A 2 -22.17 -7.13 -7.92
C VAL A 2 -21.94 -8.15 -9.02
N LEU A 3 -21.96 -9.43 -8.67
CA LEU A 3 -21.94 -10.54 -9.63
C LEU A 3 -23.30 -11.22 -9.65
N VAL A 4 -23.72 -11.67 -10.82
CA VAL A 4 -24.93 -12.49 -10.96
C VAL A 4 -24.48 -13.86 -11.46
N GLU A 5 -24.78 -14.90 -10.68
CA GLU A 5 -24.42 -16.28 -11.00
C GLU A 5 -25.61 -17.19 -10.69
N ASN A 6 -26.05 -18.00 -11.66
CA ASN A 6 -27.20 -18.91 -11.52
C ASN A 6 -28.46 -18.23 -10.92
N GLU A 7 -28.86 -17.08 -11.47
CA GLU A 7 -30.00 -16.27 -11.00
C GLU A 7 -29.84 -15.71 -9.56
N ARG A 8 -28.66 -15.83 -8.96
CA ARG A 8 -28.36 -15.29 -7.62
C ARG A 8 -27.45 -14.09 -7.71
N VAL A 9 -27.78 -13.06 -6.93
CA VAL A 9 -26.96 -11.86 -6.78
C VAL A 9 -25.97 -12.06 -5.65
N VAL A 10 -24.68 -11.95 -5.96
CA VAL A 10 -23.59 -12.04 -4.98
C VAL A 10 -22.93 -10.68 -4.83
N LEU A 11 -22.88 -10.19 -3.59
CA LEU A 11 -22.11 -9.01 -3.25
C LEU A 11 -20.65 -9.41 -3.06
N VAL A 12 -19.80 -8.90 -3.95
CA VAL A 12 -18.37 -9.14 -3.91
C VAL A 12 -17.67 -7.85 -3.46
N PRO A 13 -16.87 -7.89 -2.38
CA PRO A 13 -16.00 -6.77 -2.03
C PRO A 13 -15.09 -6.44 -3.21
N PRO A 14 -14.82 -5.16 -3.52
CA PRO A 14 -13.85 -4.84 -4.55
C PRO A 14 -12.47 -5.43 -4.19
N PRO A 15 -11.65 -5.82 -5.20
CA PRO A 15 -10.29 -6.25 -4.95
C PRO A 15 -9.54 -5.25 -4.06
N GLY A 16 -8.80 -5.76 -3.07
CA GLY A 16 -8.09 -4.91 -2.10
C GLY A 16 -8.92 -4.43 -0.91
N ALA A 17 -10.25 -4.63 -0.89
CA ALA A 17 -11.09 -4.29 0.27
C ALA A 17 -10.69 -5.05 1.55
N ALA A 18 -10.13 -6.25 1.41
CA ALA A 18 -9.62 -7.05 2.53
C ALA A 18 -8.13 -6.75 2.85
N ALA A 19 -7.43 -6.03 1.97
CA ALA A 19 -6.01 -5.72 2.12
C ALA A 19 -5.83 -4.36 2.81
N VAL A 20 -6.29 -4.27 4.05
CA VAL A 20 -6.15 -3.05 4.85
C VAL A 20 -5.11 -3.29 5.95
N LEU A 21 -4.09 -2.43 6.02
CA LEU A 21 -3.15 -2.43 7.13
C LEU A 21 -3.89 -2.00 8.41
N SER A 22 -3.61 -2.67 9.53
CA SER A 22 -4.03 -2.14 10.83
C SER A 22 -3.41 -0.76 11.07
N ALA A 23 -4.01 0.05 11.94
CA ALA A 23 -3.47 1.36 12.29
C ALA A 23 -2.02 1.28 12.80
N GLN A 24 -1.64 0.20 13.48
CA GLN A 24 -0.27 -0.02 13.94
C GLN A 24 0.69 -0.34 12.78
N GLN A 25 0.27 -1.20 11.85
CA GLN A 25 1.08 -1.53 10.67
C GLN A 25 1.28 -0.32 9.77
N ALA A 26 0.25 0.50 9.55
CA ALA A 26 0.35 1.74 8.78
C ALA A 26 1.34 2.73 9.42
N ARG A 27 1.31 2.90 10.75
CA ARG A 27 2.28 3.73 11.48
C ARG A 27 3.71 3.19 11.41
N GLY A 28 3.87 1.87 11.51
CA GLY A 28 5.16 1.21 11.36
C GLY A 28 5.76 1.42 9.97
N LEU A 29 4.93 1.26 8.93
CA LEU A 29 5.32 1.51 7.54
C LEU A 29 5.74 2.97 7.32
N GLY A 30 4.97 3.94 7.84
CA GLY A 30 5.34 5.37 7.73
C GLY A 30 6.73 5.66 8.28
N ARG A 31 7.06 5.17 9.48
CA ARG A 31 8.39 5.34 10.08
C ARG A 31 9.50 4.71 9.23
N ALA A 32 9.25 3.53 8.66
CA ALA A 32 10.24 2.85 7.82
C ALA A 32 10.49 3.65 6.52
N LEU A 33 9.45 4.24 5.94
CA LEU A 33 9.57 5.11 4.77
C LEU A 33 10.32 6.40 5.10
N ASP A 34 10.01 7.04 6.24
CA ASP A 34 10.71 8.25 6.70
C ASP A 34 12.22 7.98 6.88
N GLN A 35 12.57 6.83 7.48
CA GLN A 35 13.97 6.41 7.64
C GLN A 35 14.67 6.17 6.29
N ALA A 36 13.96 5.56 5.33
CA ALA A 36 14.50 5.32 4.00
C ALA A 36 14.70 6.63 3.22
N ALA A 37 13.81 7.61 3.38
CA ALA A 37 13.93 8.92 2.76
C ALA A 37 15.18 9.67 3.26
N VAL A 38 15.38 9.74 4.59
CA VAL A 38 16.58 10.37 5.18
C VAL A 38 17.87 9.72 4.67
N ARG A 39 17.90 8.38 4.56
CA ARG A 39 19.06 7.67 4.01
C ARG A 39 19.31 7.97 2.53
N THR A 40 18.28 8.36 1.78
CA THR A 40 18.40 8.69 0.35
C THR A 40 19.01 10.08 0.16
N ASP A 41 18.73 11.02 1.05
CA ASP A 41 19.34 12.37 1.03
C ASP A 41 20.85 12.33 1.36
N ASP A 42 21.30 11.30 2.07
CA ASP A 42 22.72 11.05 2.36
C ASP A 42 23.47 10.34 1.21
N TYR A 43 22.78 9.91 0.13
CA TYR A 43 23.48 9.46 -1.07
C TYR A 43 23.99 10.69 -1.83
N PRO A 44 25.32 10.86 -2.00
CA PRO A 44 25.83 11.93 -2.83
C PRO A 44 25.28 11.70 -4.24
N SER A 45 24.53 12.68 -4.74
CA SER A 45 24.08 12.72 -6.13
C SER A 45 25.32 12.49 -6.99
N ARG A 46 25.45 11.29 -7.55
CA ARG A 46 26.59 10.95 -8.40
C ARG A 46 26.50 11.90 -9.57
N GLN A 47 27.36 12.91 -9.58
CA GLN A 47 27.42 13.92 -10.62
C GLN A 47 27.82 13.18 -11.89
N VAL A 48 26.85 12.92 -12.74
CA VAL A 48 27.08 12.36 -14.08
C VAL A 48 27.59 13.54 -14.89
N GLY A 49 28.92 13.69 -14.91
CA GLY A 49 29.63 14.53 -15.87
C GLY A 49 29.76 13.84 -17.22
#